data_AF-A0A9X4DF98-F1
#
_entry.id   AF-A0A9X4DF98-F1
#
_cell.length_a   1.000
_cell.length_b   1.000
_cell.length_c   1.000
_cell.angle_alpha   90.00
_cell.angle_beta   90.00
_cell.angle_gamma   90.00
#
_symmetry.space_group_name_H-M   'P 1'
#
loop_
_entity.id
_entity.type
_entity.pdbx_description
1 polymer ?
#
loop_
_entity_poly.entity_id
_entity_poly.type
_entity_poly.pdbx_seq_one_letter_code
_entity_poly.pdbx_strand_id
1 'polypeptide(L)'
;MLIGFWRAFRSDELCRLQVEHIQVRTGEGMQLFLPWSKGDRDNQGQTFNAPALARLCPVQAYVDWISLAGIARGPVFRGIDRWGHLGEQGLHPNSVVPLMRAVLQAAGLPSELYSSHSLRRGFATWATRSGWDIKALMQYVGWSDGQSALRYVESTGVFPGQLSALQHISNWPEGLP
;
A
#
# COMPACT_ATOMS: atom_id res chain seq x y z
N MET A 1 -4.11 -1.66 -4.84
CA MET A 1 -2.64 -1.57 -4.63
C MET A 1 -2.23 -0.35 -3.82
N LEU A 2 -2.79 0.84 -4.06
CA LEU A 2 -2.34 2.08 -3.41
C LEU A 2 -2.49 2.10 -1.89
N ILE A 3 -3.62 1.64 -1.33
CA ILE A 3 -3.75 1.47 0.13
C ILE A 3 -2.63 0.57 0.66
N GLY A 4 -2.41 -0.59 0.04
CA GLY A 4 -1.38 -1.54 0.45
C GLY A 4 0.03 -0.95 0.44
N PHE A 5 0.37 -0.15 -0.56
CA PHE A 5 1.63 0.58 -0.62
C PHE A 5 1.71 1.65 0.49
N TRP A 6 0.82 2.65 0.47
CA TRP A 6 0.89 3.80 1.37
C TRP A 6 0.69 3.48 2.85
N ARG A 7 0.15 2.30 3.16
CA ARG A 7 0.00 1.79 4.53
C ARG A 7 0.95 0.68 4.89
N ALA A 8 1.78 0.25 3.95
CA ALA A 8 2.71 -0.88 4.10
C ALA A 8 2.00 -2.16 4.60
N PHE A 9 0.73 -2.34 4.22
CA PHE A 9 -0.09 -3.48 4.66
C PHE A 9 0.39 -4.78 4.03
N ARG A 10 0.28 -5.85 4.81
CA ARG A 10 0.42 -7.22 4.34
C ARG A 10 -0.80 -7.58 3.48
N SER A 11 -0.66 -8.60 2.63
CA SER A 11 -1.77 -9.09 1.80
C SER A 11 -3.00 -9.46 2.65
N ASP A 12 -2.80 -10.09 3.81
CA ASP A 12 -3.90 -10.48 4.70
C ASP A 12 -4.57 -9.26 5.35
N GLU A 13 -3.80 -8.25 5.75
CA GLU A 13 -4.33 -6.98 6.28
C GLU A 13 -5.16 -6.25 5.21
N LEU A 14 -4.64 -6.19 3.98
CA LEU A 14 -5.33 -5.56 2.84
C LEU A 14 -6.65 -6.27 2.52
N CYS A 15 -6.65 -7.61 2.47
CA CYS A 15 -7.82 -8.42 2.16
C CYS A 15 -8.89 -8.42 3.26
N ARG A 16 -8.52 -8.06 4.50
CA ARG A 16 -9.46 -7.95 5.64
C ARG A 16 -10.11 -6.58 5.79
N LEU A 17 -9.77 -5.61 4.95
CA LEU A 17 -10.43 -4.30 5.00
C LEU A 17 -11.93 -4.44 4.72
N GLN A 18 -12.74 -3.85 5.59
CA GLN A 18 -14.19 -3.83 5.48
C GLN A 18 -14.68 -2.39 5.37
N VAL A 19 -15.72 -2.16 4.56
CA VAL A 19 -16.23 -0.82 4.27
C VAL A 19 -16.69 -0.11 5.54
N GLU A 20 -17.37 -0.82 6.44
CA GLU A 20 -17.83 -0.32 7.74
C GLU A 20 -16.72 0.15 8.69
N HIS A 21 -15.47 -0.25 8.43
CA HIS A 21 -14.30 0.11 9.23
C HIS A 21 -13.45 1.20 8.57
N ILE A 22 -13.96 1.85 7.52
CA ILE A 22 -13.25 2.87 6.78
C ILE A 22 -14.05 4.17 6.83
N GLN A 23 -13.38 5.24 7.25
CA GLN A 23 -13.93 6.60 7.24
C GLN A 23 -13.11 7.43 6.26
N VAL A 24 -13.78 8.09 5.32
CA VAL A 24 -13.14 8.93 4.30
C VAL A 24 -13.54 10.38 4.50
N ARG A 25 -12.55 11.27 4.42
CA ARG A 25 -12.73 12.72 4.26
C ARG A 25 -12.08 13.10 2.94
N THR A 26 -12.90 13.25 1.90
CA THR A 26 -12.42 13.56 0.54
C THR A 26 -11.57 14.82 0.54
N GLY A 27 -10.41 14.78 -0.10
CA GLY A 27 -9.43 15.88 -0.12
C GLY A 27 -8.54 15.97 1.12
N GLU A 28 -8.87 15.28 2.22
CA GLU A 28 -8.07 15.29 3.45
C GLU A 28 -7.35 13.96 3.69
N GLY A 29 -8.10 12.86 3.79
CA GLY A 29 -7.54 11.58 4.20
C GLY A 29 -8.57 10.48 4.39
N MET A 30 -8.08 9.31 4.80
CA MET A 30 -8.91 8.20 5.22
C MET A 30 -8.36 7.55 6.48
N GLN A 31 -9.27 7.05 7.31
CA GLN A 31 -8.99 6.23 8.46
C GLN A 31 -9.43 4.79 8.18
N LEU A 32 -8.57 3.84 8.55
CA LEU A 32 -8.73 2.40 8.30
C LEU A 32 -8.60 1.69 9.65
N PHE A 33 -9.65 1.00 10.09
CA PHE A 33 -9.60 0.18 11.30
C PHE A 33 -9.44 -1.31 10.94
N LEU A 34 -8.42 -1.96 11.52
CA LEU A 34 -8.24 -3.41 11.47
C LEU A 34 -8.57 -3.99 12.85
N PRO A 35 -9.61 -4.83 13.00
CA PRO A 35 -10.00 -5.38 14.30
C PRO A 35 -8.95 -6.29 14.95
N TRP A 36 -8.02 -6.82 14.16
CA TRP A 36 -6.92 -7.65 14.66
C TRP A 36 -5.70 -7.50 13.75
N SER A 37 -4.51 -7.59 14.36
CA SER A 37 -3.23 -7.65 13.64
C SER A 37 -2.34 -8.77 14.18
N LYS A 38 -1.41 -9.26 13.35
CA LYS A 38 -0.39 -10.24 13.74
C LYS A 38 0.60 -9.58 14.71
N GLY A 39 0.25 -9.53 15.99
CA GLY A 39 0.94 -8.80 17.05
C GLY A 39 0.00 -8.28 18.14
N ASP A 40 -1.29 -8.19 17.85
CA ASP A 40 -2.34 -7.79 18.78
C ASP A 40 -2.80 -8.98 19.61
N ARG A 41 -2.17 -9.17 20.78
CA ARG A 41 -2.48 -10.25 21.71
C ARG A 41 -3.81 -10.04 22.45
N ASP A 42 -4.24 -8.79 22.56
CA ASP A 42 -5.41 -8.39 23.36
C ASP A 42 -6.65 -8.10 22.49
N ASN A 43 -6.55 -8.28 21.16
CA ASN A 43 -7.60 -8.00 20.17
C ASN A 43 -8.17 -6.57 20.25
N GLN A 44 -7.32 -5.58 20.54
CA GLN A 44 -7.75 -4.17 20.59
C GLN A 44 -7.94 -3.57 19.20
N GLY A 45 -7.40 -4.21 18.17
CA GLY A 45 -7.35 -3.70 16.81
C GLY A 45 -6.38 -2.53 16.67
N GLN A 46 -6.23 -2.06 15.44
CA GLN A 46 -5.36 -0.93 15.12
C GLN A 46 -6.01 0.00 14.10
N THR A 47 -5.98 1.29 14.41
CA THR A 47 -6.43 2.35 13.51
C THR A 47 -5.24 2.93 12.77
N PHE A 48 -5.38 3.08 11.46
CA PHE A 48 -4.37 3.65 10.59
C PHE A 48 -4.94 4.82 9.81
N ASN A 49 -4.12 5.83 9.57
CA ASN A 49 -4.49 6.97 8.74
C ASN A 49 -3.65 6.96 7.45
N ALA A 50 -4.28 7.32 6.32
CA ALA A 50 -3.62 7.60 5.06
C ALA A 50 -4.08 8.97 4.54
N PRO A 51 -3.16 9.88 4.20
CA PRO A 51 -3.53 11.20 3.68
C PRO A 51 -4.06 11.12 2.25
N ALA A 52 -4.87 12.10 1.86
CA ALA A 52 -5.11 12.38 0.45
C ALA A 52 -3.80 12.90 -0.19
N LEU A 53 -3.55 12.52 -1.44
CA LEU A 53 -2.31 12.85 -2.15
C LEU A 53 -2.66 13.39 -3.54
N ALA A 54 -1.84 14.29 -4.07
CA ALA A 54 -2.05 14.82 -5.42
C ALA A 54 -1.86 13.77 -6.52
N ARG A 55 -1.00 12.77 -6.28
CA ARG A 55 -0.71 11.67 -7.23
C ARG A 55 -0.75 10.34 -6.50
N LEU A 56 -1.22 9.30 -7.20
CA LEU A 56 -1.31 7.94 -6.66
C LEU A 56 -2.08 7.89 -5.32
N CYS A 57 -3.17 8.66 -5.24
CA CYS A 57 -3.91 8.86 -3.99
C CYS A 57 -4.62 7.59 -3.51
N PRO A 58 -4.35 7.10 -2.28
CA PRO A 58 -5.06 5.94 -1.74
C PRO A 58 -6.54 6.26 -1.47
N VAL A 59 -6.86 7.50 -1.07
CA VAL A 59 -8.23 7.95 -0.79
C VAL A 59 -9.06 7.97 -2.06
N GLN A 60 -8.59 8.64 -3.12
CA GLN A 60 -9.32 8.71 -4.39
C GLN A 60 -9.49 7.31 -4.99
N ALA A 61 -8.43 6.50 -5.01
CA ALA A 61 -8.50 5.14 -5.54
C ALA A 61 -9.47 4.24 -4.77
N TYR A 62 -9.62 4.45 -3.46
CA TYR A 62 -10.64 3.77 -2.67
C TYR A 62 -12.06 4.22 -3.04
N VAL A 63 -12.28 5.53 -3.12
CA VAL A 63 -13.59 6.13 -3.49
C VAL A 63 -14.03 5.69 -4.89
N ASP A 64 -13.12 5.73 -5.87
CA ASP A 64 -13.39 5.29 -7.24
C ASP A 64 -13.77 3.80 -7.26
N TRP A 65 -13.03 2.98 -6.51
CA TRP A 65 -13.27 1.55 -6.45
C TRP A 65 -14.64 1.21 -5.86
N ILE A 66 -14.99 1.73 -4.67
CA ILE A 66 -16.27 1.43 -4.03
C ILE A 66 -17.46 1.92 -4.86
N SER A 67 -17.29 3.06 -5.54
CA SER A 67 -18.33 3.66 -6.40
C SER A 67 -18.54 2.81 -7.65
N LEU A 68 -17.47 2.42 -8.34
CA LEU A 68 -17.52 1.59 -9.53
C LEU A 68 -18.03 0.16 -9.23
N ALA A 69 -17.59 -0.41 -8.11
CA ALA A 69 -17.94 -1.77 -7.71
C ALA A 69 -19.30 -1.87 -7.00
N GLY A 70 -19.95 -0.74 -6.67
CA GLY A 70 -21.24 -0.72 -5.99
C GLY A 70 -21.21 -1.34 -4.58
N ILE A 71 -20.09 -1.21 -3.86
CA ILE A 71 -19.89 -1.88 -2.56
C ILE A 71 -20.28 -0.94 -1.43
N ALA A 72 -21.40 -1.24 -0.77
CA ALA A 72 -21.86 -0.47 0.39
C ALA A 72 -21.44 -1.05 1.76
N ARG A 73 -21.09 -2.35 1.82
CA ARG A 73 -20.74 -3.05 3.07
C ARG A 73 -19.84 -4.27 2.84
N GLY A 74 -19.21 -4.76 3.90
CA GLY A 74 -18.40 -5.98 3.89
C GLY A 74 -17.02 -5.76 3.27
N PRO A 75 -16.41 -6.82 2.69
CA PRO A 75 -15.04 -6.74 2.20
C PRO A 75 -14.87 -5.69 1.10
N VAL A 76 -13.85 -4.83 1.27
CA VAL A 76 -13.50 -3.79 0.29
C VAL A 76 -13.01 -4.44 -1.00
N PHE A 77 -12.03 -5.33 -0.90
CA PHE A 77 -11.51 -6.05 -2.05
C PHE A 77 -12.17 -7.41 -2.10
N ARG A 78 -12.93 -7.67 -3.17
CA ARG A 78 -13.64 -8.93 -3.38
C ARG A 78 -13.01 -9.69 -4.55
N GLY A 79 -13.25 -11.00 -4.60
CA GLY A 79 -12.88 -11.79 -5.77
C GLY A 79 -13.67 -11.33 -7.00
N ILE A 80 -13.04 -11.35 -8.17
CA ILE A 80 -13.71 -11.14 -9.46
C ILE A 80 -13.56 -12.45 -10.24
N ASP A 81 -14.67 -12.98 -10.75
CA ASP A 81 -14.64 -14.19 -11.55
C ASP A 81 -14.19 -13.91 -13.00
N ARG A 82 -14.04 -14.96 -13.80
CA ARG A 82 -13.57 -14.83 -15.20
C ARG A 82 -14.56 -14.10 -16.13
N TRP A 83 -15.78 -13.85 -15.68
CA TRP A 83 -16.82 -13.14 -16.42
C TRP A 83 -16.95 -11.68 -15.96
N GLY A 84 -16.14 -11.25 -14.98
CA GLY A 84 -16.14 -9.89 -14.46
C GLY A 84 -17.15 -9.66 -13.33
N HIS A 85 -17.79 -10.71 -12.80
CA HIS A 85 -18.70 -10.56 -11.67
C HIS A 85 -17.94 -10.48 -10.36
N LEU A 86 -18.37 -9.55 -9.51
CA LEU A 86 -17.85 -9.38 -8.17
C LEU A 86 -18.48 -10.42 -7.24
N GLY A 87 -17.65 -11.21 -6.56
CA GLY A 87 -18.09 -12.13 -5.52
C GLY A 87 -18.55 -11.40 -4.24
N GLU A 88 -19.16 -12.13 -3.33
CA GLU A 88 -19.53 -11.60 -2.00
C GLU A 88 -18.37 -11.68 -0.99
N GLN A 89 -17.49 -12.68 -1.17
CA GLN A 89 -16.37 -12.93 -0.28
C GLN A 89 -15.19 -12.02 -0.57
N GLY A 90 -14.41 -11.75 0.49
CA GLY A 90 -13.16 -11.01 0.39
C GLY A 90 -12.16 -11.72 -0.51
N LEU A 91 -11.33 -10.93 -1.19
CA LEU A 91 -10.23 -11.43 -2.00
C LEU A 91 -9.31 -12.30 -1.12
N HIS A 92 -8.93 -13.48 -1.61
CA HIS A 92 -8.02 -14.34 -0.88
C HIS A 92 -6.60 -13.71 -0.83
N PRO A 93 -5.89 -13.72 0.32
CA PRO A 93 -4.56 -13.10 0.44
C PRO A 93 -3.52 -13.60 -0.58
N ASN A 94 -3.61 -14.89 -0.95
CA ASN A 94 -2.74 -15.49 -1.97
C ASN A 94 -2.98 -14.94 -3.39
N SER A 95 -4.10 -14.28 -3.64
CA SER A 95 -4.42 -13.66 -4.94
C SER A 95 -3.76 -12.30 -5.13
N VAL A 96 -3.31 -11.65 -4.05
CA VAL A 96 -2.73 -10.29 -4.11
C VAL A 96 -1.44 -10.27 -4.93
N VAL A 97 -0.55 -11.24 -4.75
CA VAL A 97 0.74 -11.28 -5.47
C VAL A 97 0.54 -11.56 -6.97
N PRO A 98 -0.22 -12.58 -7.40
CA PRO A 98 -0.55 -12.77 -8.82
C PRO A 98 -1.17 -11.52 -9.47
N LEU A 99 -2.12 -10.86 -8.80
CA LEU A 99 -2.74 -9.63 -9.31
C LEU A 99 -1.73 -8.49 -9.46
N MET A 100 -0.89 -8.28 -8.44
CA MET A 100 0.17 -7.28 -8.51
C MET A 100 1.14 -7.57 -9.67
N ARG A 101 1.55 -8.84 -9.83
CA ARG A 101 2.44 -9.23 -10.92
C ARG A 101 1.80 -9.01 -12.30
N ALA A 102 0.53 -9.34 -12.46
CA ALA A 102 -0.20 -9.10 -13.71
C ALA A 102 -0.24 -7.60 -14.05
N VAL A 103 -0.50 -6.72 -13.08
CA VAL A 103 -0.49 -5.27 -13.28
C VAL A 103 0.91 -4.78 -13.65
N LEU A 104 1.95 -5.27 -12.99
CA LEU A 104 3.35 -4.90 -13.28
C LEU A 104 3.79 -5.37 -14.66
N GLN A 105 3.43 -6.60 -15.04
CA GLN A 105 3.71 -7.16 -16.36
C GLN A 105 3.03 -6.35 -17.46
N ALA A 106 1.75 -5.98 -17.27
CA ALA A 106 1.03 -5.11 -18.20
C ALA A 106 1.67 -3.71 -18.33
N ALA A 107 2.37 -3.25 -17.29
CA ALA A 107 3.15 -2.01 -17.30
C ALA A 107 4.59 -2.19 -17.85
N GLY A 108 4.96 -3.38 -18.33
CA GLY A 108 6.30 -3.65 -18.88
C GLY A 108 7.41 -3.78 -17.82
N LEU A 109 7.05 -4.07 -16.56
CA LEU A 109 8.00 -4.22 -15.45
C LEU A 109 8.32 -5.70 -15.17
N PRO A 110 9.53 -6.01 -14.65
CA PRO A 110 9.95 -7.38 -14.31
C PRO A 110 9.19 -7.91 -13.08
N SER A 111 7.98 -8.40 -13.32
CA SER A 111 6.99 -8.75 -12.29
C SER A 111 7.42 -9.90 -11.38
N GLU A 112 8.25 -10.81 -11.88
CA GLU A 112 8.77 -11.99 -11.18
C GLU A 112 9.60 -11.64 -9.93
N LEU A 113 10.20 -10.44 -9.91
CA LEU A 113 10.97 -9.92 -8.78
C LEU A 113 10.11 -9.52 -7.58
N TYR A 114 8.78 -9.44 -7.76
CA TYR A 114 7.87 -8.93 -6.75
C TYR A 114 7.20 -10.05 -5.95
N SER A 115 7.02 -9.83 -4.66
CA SER A 115 6.44 -10.79 -3.70
C SER A 115 5.44 -10.12 -2.77
N SER A 116 4.87 -10.87 -1.82
CA SER A 116 3.94 -10.36 -0.80
C SER A 116 4.52 -9.23 0.05
N HIS A 117 5.86 -9.12 0.14
CA HIS A 117 6.54 -8.07 0.89
C HIS A 117 6.87 -6.82 0.06
N SER A 118 6.65 -6.84 -1.27
CA SER A 118 7.12 -5.77 -2.14
C SER A 118 6.42 -4.44 -1.90
N LEU A 119 5.12 -4.41 -1.60
CA LEU A 119 4.43 -3.16 -1.24
C LEU A 119 5.02 -2.55 0.03
N ARG A 120 5.23 -3.39 1.04
CA ARG A 120 5.78 -2.99 2.34
C ARG A 120 7.22 -2.49 2.25
N ARG A 121 8.08 -3.22 1.52
CA ARG A 121 9.45 -2.80 1.20
C ARG A 121 9.48 -1.51 0.39
N GLY A 122 8.66 -1.43 -0.65
CA GLY A 122 8.58 -0.25 -1.51
C GLY A 122 8.24 1.01 -0.73
N PHE A 123 7.25 0.94 0.16
CA PHE A 123 6.90 2.08 1.02
C PHE A 123 8.01 2.45 2.01
N ALA A 124 8.61 1.46 2.69
CA ALA A 124 9.72 1.73 3.61
C ALA A 124 10.90 2.40 2.90
N THR A 125 11.29 1.88 1.73
CA THR A 125 12.33 2.49 0.89
C THR A 125 11.96 3.90 0.46
N TRP A 126 10.71 4.13 0.02
CA TRP A 126 10.23 5.46 -0.35
C TRP A 126 10.27 6.43 0.84
N ALA A 127 9.82 6.02 2.02
CA ALA A 127 9.78 6.86 3.22
C ALA A 127 11.20 7.24 3.68
N THR A 128 12.11 6.27 3.74
CA THR A 128 13.52 6.51 4.06
C THR A 128 14.17 7.47 3.06
N ARG A 129 13.95 7.27 1.76
CA ARG A 129 14.44 8.20 0.71
C ARG A 129 13.80 9.58 0.79
N SER A 130 12.61 9.68 1.37
CA SER A 130 11.91 10.94 1.63
C SER A 130 12.32 11.58 2.96
N GLY A 131 13.37 11.07 3.61
CA GLY A 131 13.96 11.66 4.82
C GLY A 131 13.25 11.28 6.13
N TRP A 132 12.35 10.29 6.11
CA TRP A 132 11.70 9.84 7.34
C TRP A 132 12.69 9.09 8.24
N ASP A 133 12.73 9.47 9.52
CA ASP A 133 13.43 8.66 10.51
C ASP A 133 12.69 7.34 10.78
N ILE A 134 13.41 6.37 11.33
CA ILE A 134 12.86 5.03 11.57
C ILE A 134 11.69 5.04 12.56
N LYS A 135 11.68 5.97 13.53
CA LYS A 135 10.63 6.06 14.56
C LYS A 135 9.33 6.57 13.94
N ALA A 136 9.40 7.61 13.12
CA ALA A 136 8.29 8.17 12.37
C ALA A 136 7.73 7.14 11.38
N LEU A 137 8.61 6.43 10.66
CA LEU A 137 8.21 5.33 9.79
C LEU A 137 7.44 4.29 10.59
N MET A 138 8.05 3.72 11.63
CA MET A 138 7.45 2.66 12.47
C MET A 138 6.11 3.08 13.08
N GLN A 139 6.02 4.29 13.62
CA GLN A 139 4.79 4.84 14.19
C GLN A 139 3.69 4.92 13.12
N TYR A 140 4.03 5.43 11.94
CA TYR A 140 3.06 5.58 10.86
C TYR A 140 2.56 4.24 10.34
N VAL A 141 3.42 3.23 10.14
CA VAL A 141 3.02 1.90 9.62
C VAL A 141 2.52 0.93 10.70
N GLY A 142 2.67 1.27 11.97
CA GLY A 142 2.26 0.44 13.10
C GLY A 142 3.21 -0.73 13.39
N TRP A 143 4.51 -0.59 13.16
CA TRP A 143 5.49 -1.64 13.49
C TRP A 143 5.97 -1.48 14.93
N SER A 144 5.82 -2.53 15.73
CA SER A 144 6.25 -2.56 17.13
C SER A 144 7.69 -3.03 17.33
N ASP A 145 8.24 -3.80 16.38
CA ASP A 145 9.60 -4.35 16.46
C ASP A 145 10.58 -3.60 15.54
N GLY A 146 11.54 -2.91 16.16
CA GLY A 146 12.58 -2.16 15.47
C GLY A 146 13.54 -3.03 14.67
N GLN A 147 13.82 -4.27 15.10
CA GLN A 147 14.67 -5.20 14.33
C GLN A 147 13.96 -5.65 13.06
N SER A 148 12.65 -5.89 13.13
CA SER A 148 11.83 -6.11 11.94
C SER A 148 11.76 -4.90 11.02
N ALA A 149 11.79 -3.68 11.57
CA ALA A 149 11.82 -2.45 10.78
C ALA A 149 13.14 -2.29 10.01
N LEU A 150 14.28 -2.54 10.68
CA LEU A 150 15.61 -2.42 10.09
C LEU A 150 15.78 -3.29 8.84
N ARG A 151 15.18 -4.49 8.80
CA ARG A 151 15.19 -5.35 7.58
C ARG A 151 14.60 -4.68 6.33
N TYR A 152 13.69 -3.71 6.48
CA TYR A 152 13.12 -2.95 5.36
C TYR A 152 13.91 -1.69 5.02
N VAL A 153 14.74 -1.21 5.95
CA VAL A 153 15.55 0.01 5.82
C VAL A 153 16.96 -0.34 5.33
N GLU A 154 17.59 -1.39 5.87
CA GLU A 154 18.97 -1.80 5.54
C GLU A 154 19.10 -2.42 4.14
N SER A 155 18.01 -2.91 3.55
CA SER A 155 18.01 -3.36 2.15
C SER A 155 18.17 -2.22 1.14
N THR A 156 18.39 -0.98 1.59
CA THR A 156 18.85 0.15 0.76
C THR A 156 20.26 -0.06 0.19
N GLY A 157 21.01 -1.04 0.71
CA GLY A 157 22.25 -1.50 0.10
C GLY A 157 21.98 -2.52 -1.01
N VAL A 158 22.14 -2.09 -2.27
CA VAL A 158 22.33 -2.95 -3.46
C VAL A 158 21.06 -3.61 -4.04
N PHE A 159 20.45 -2.94 -5.01
CA PHE A 159 19.96 -3.64 -6.21
C PHE A 159 21.15 -3.72 -7.19
N PRO A 160 21.74 -4.90 -7.46
CA PRO A 160 22.70 -5.04 -8.54
C PRO A 160 21.93 -5.29 -9.83
N GLY A 161 21.78 -4.26 -10.66
CA GLY A 161 21.18 -4.41 -11.99
C GLY A 161 20.53 -3.14 -12.55
N GLN A 162 21.37 -2.29 -13.17
CA GLN A 162 21.03 -1.29 -14.19
C GLN A 162 20.01 -0.19 -13.85
N LEU A 163 20.53 0.94 -13.36
CA LEU A 163 20.17 2.28 -13.88
C LEU A 163 21.41 3.18 -13.86
N SER A 164 22.39 2.87 -14.71
CA SER A 164 23.39 3.84 -15.18
C SER A 164 22.95 4.40 -16.53
N ALA A 165 21.83 5.10 -16.55
CA ALA A 165 21.46 6.01 -17.63
C ALA A 165 20.25 6.79 -17.16
N LEU A 166 20.47 7.85 -16.39
CA LEU A 166 19.65 9.07 -16.32
C LEU A 166 20.41 10.05 -15.40
N GLN A 167 21.60 10.44 -15.84
CA GLN A 167 22.40 11.54 -15.25
C GLN A 167 22.07 12.91 -15.88
N HIS A 168 20.92 13.07 -16.52
CA HIS A 168 20.53 14.35 -17.09
C HIS A 168 19.03 14.60 -16.91
N ILE A 169 18.64 15.00 -15.70
CA ILE A 169 17.64 16.07 -15.51
C ILE A 169 18.05 16.85 -14.25
N SER A 170 19.16 17.57 -14.36
CA SER A 170 19.37 18.78 -13.57
C SER A 170 18.46 19.89 -14.11
N ASN A 171 17.88 20.66 -13.19
CA ASN A 171 17.12 21.91 -13.37
C ASN A 171 15.59 21.76 -13.33
N TRP A 172 15.03 21.98 -12.14
CA TRP A 172 13.71 22.59 -12.00
C TRP A 172 13.91 24.00 -11.42
N PRO A 173 13.40 25.07 -12.05
CA PRO A 173 13.69 26.43 -11.64
C PRO A 173 12.84 26.87 -10.45
N GLU A 174 13.50 27.60 -9.54
CA GLU A 174 12.88 28.46 -8.55
C GLU A 174 12.17 29.64 -9.23
N GLY A 175 10.99 30.01 -8.73
CA GLY A 175 10.43 31.37 -8.85
C GLY A 175 9.79 31.78 -10.19
N LEU A 176 8.45 31.76 -10.20
CA LEU A 176 7.46 32.80 -10.57
C LEU A 176 7.80 33.87 -11.66
N PRO A 177 6.79 34.38 -12.39
CA PRO A 177 5.73 35.23 -11.83
C PRO A 177 4.38 34.54 -11.62
#